data_AF-A0A959EPG8-F1
#
_entry.id   AF-A0A959EPG8-F1
#
_cell.length_a   1.000
_cell.length_b   1.000
_cell.length_c   1.000
_cell.angle_alpha   90.00
_cell.angle_beta   90.00
_cell.angle_gamma   90.00
#
_symmetry.space_group_name_H-M   'P 1'
#
loop_
_entity.id
_entity.type
_entity.pdbx_description
1 polymer ?
#
loop_
_entity_poly.entity_id
_entity_poly.type
_entity_poly.pdbx_seq_one_letter_code
_entity_poly.pdbx_strand_id
1 'polypeptide(L)'
;GNLLSADLVVTLTATDDCGNAASCTFTVLAKDEMAPAVVCPADQSGMLDANCEFILPDYTLGLGIIDNCDPAPTAVQTPPPGTVVSDDTPISIAVSDASGNTKICSFDLLLD
;
A
#
# COMPACT_ATOMS: atom_id res chain seq x y z
N GLY A 1 -21.20 10.21 -17.13
CA GLY A 1 -20.68 8.85 -16.86
C GLY A 1 -20.94 8.54 -15.41
N ASN A 2 -21.27 7.29 -15.08
CA ASN A 2 -21.43 6.87 -13.69
C ASN A 2 -20.04 6.50 -13.14
N LEU A 3 -19.73 6.91 -11.91
CA LEU A 3 -18.53 6.44 -11.22
C LEU A 3 -18.79 5.02 -10.70
N LEU A 4 -17.83 4.13 -10.88
CA LEU A 4 -17.88 2.77 -10.35
C LEU A 4 -16.91 2.68 -9.18
N SER A 5 -17.43 2.31 -8.00
CA SER A 5 -16.63 2.07 -6.79
C SER A 5 -16.51 0.59 -6.44
N ALA A 6 -17.09 -0.29 -7.26
CA ALA A 6 -17.10 -1.74 -7.13
C ALA A 6 -17.50 -2.38 -8.46
N ASP A 7 -17.35 -3.70 -8.56
CA ASP A 7 -17.81 -4.48 -9.70
C ASP A 7 -19.30 -4.22 -9.98
N LEU A 8 -19.61 -3.86 -11.23
CA LEU A 8 -20.96 -3.53 -11.65
C LEU A 8 -21.46 -4.56 -12.65
N VAL A 9 -22.59 -5.19 -12.34
CA VAL A 9 -23.34 -5.98 -13.32
C VAL A 9 -24.23 -5.04 -14.13
N VAL A 10 -24.00 -4.99 -15.43
CA VAL A 10 -24.79 -4.22 -16.38
C VAL A 10 -25.78 -5.15 -17.08
N THR A 11 -27.07 -4.83 -16.99
CA THR A 11 -28.14 -5.50 -17.73
C THR A 11 -28.59 -4.63 -18.89
N LEU A 12 -28.48 -5.14 -20.11
CA LEU A 12 -29.06 -4.53 -21.29
C LEU A 12 -30.38 -5.23 -21.60
N THR A 13 -31.43 -4.46 -21.84
CA THR A 13 -32.74 -4.98 -22.29
C THR A 13 -33.08 -4.33 -23.61
N ALA A 14 -33.35 -5.14 -24.62
CA ALA A 14 -33.86 -4.72 -25.91
C ALA A 14 -35.32 -5.13 -26.02
N THR A 15 -36.20 -4.21 -26.40
CA THR A 15 -37.62 -4.46 -26.65
C THR A 15 -37.94 -4.12 -28.11
N ASP A 16 -38.62 -5.01 -28.83
CA ASP A 16 -39.09 -4.75 -30.19
C ASP A 16 -40.42 -3.98 -30.22
N ASP A 17 -40.83 -3.51 -31.40
CA ASP A 17 -42.08 -2.74 -31.58
C ASP A 17 -43.35 -3.57 -31.29
N CYS A 18 -43.23 -4.90 -31.24
CA CYS A 18 -44.30 -5.81 -30.85
C CYS A 18 -44.36 -6.04 -29.34
N GLY A 19 -43.43 -5.47 -28.56
CA GLY A 19 -43.36 -5.59 -27.11
C GLY A 19 -42.59 -6.80 -26.60
N ASN A 20 -41.91 -7.58 -27.46
CA ASN A 20 -41.04 -8.65 -27.00
C ASN A 20 -39.75 -8.06 -26.46
N ALA A 21 -39.33 -8.48 -25.27
CA ALA A 21 -38.08 -8.05 -24.67
C ALA A 21 -37.10 -9.22 -24.51
N ALA A 22 -35.81 -8.94 -24.74
CA ALA A 22 -34.70 -9.83 -24.43
C ALA A 22 -33.63 -9.07 -23.64
N SER A 23 -32.99 -9.74 -22.68
CA SER A 23 -31.94 -9.13 -21.86
C SER A 23 -30.64 -9.92 -21.92
N CYS A 24 -29.52 -9.22 -21.79
CA CYS A 24 -28.20 -9.80 -21.57
C CYS A 24 -27.46 -9.05 -20.47
N THR A 25 -26.56 -9.75 -19.77
CA THR A 25 -25.77 -9.17 -18.68
C THR A 25 -24.28 -9.31 -18.95
N PHE A 26 -23.51 -8.31 -18.53
CA PHE A 26 -22.06 -8.40 -18.44
C PHE A 26 -21.56 -7.69 -17.18
N THR A 27 -20.39 -8.09 -16.68
CA THR A 27 -19.78 -7.47 -15.50
C THR A 27 -18.68 -6.51 -15.94
N VAL A 28 -18.70 -5.31 -15.39
CA VAL A 28 -17.59 -4.35 -15.44
C VAL A 28 -16.82 -4.50 -14.14
N LEU A 29 -15.56 -4.95 -14.24
CA LEU A 29 -14.68 -5.11 -13.08
C LEU A 29 -13.99 -3.79 -12.77
N ALA A 30 -14.09 -3.33 -11.53
CA ALA A 30 -13.31 -2.20 -11.06
C ALA A 30 -11.96 -2.75 -10.55
N LYS A 31 -10.86 -2.26 -11.09
CA LYS A 31 -9.52 -2.63 -10.62
C LYS A 31 -8.77 -1.38 -10.21
N ASP A 32 -8.16 -1.45 -9.05
CA ASP A 32 -7.22 -0.45 -8.61
C ASP A 32 -5.79 -0.86 -9.01
N GLU A 33 -5.09 0.07 -9.64
CA GLU A 33 -3.73 -0.13 -10.16
C GLU A 33 -2.76 0.93 -9.62
N MET A 34 -3.21 1.83 -8.76
CA MET A 34 -2.37 2.86 -8.18
C MET A 34 -1.80 2.36 -6.85
N ALA A 35 -0.48 2.46 -6.68
CA ALA A 35 0.14 2.16 -5.40
C ALA A 35 -0.10 3.29 -4.39
N PRO A 36 -0.09 2.98 -3.08
CA PRO A 36 -0.19 3.99 -2.04
C PRO A 36 0.87 5.08 -2.17
N ALA A 37 0.46 6.32 -1.91
CA ALA A 37 1.38 7.43 -1.76
C ALA A 37 1.86 7.50 -0.30
N VAL A 38 3.17 7.54 -0.12
CA VAL A 38 3.84 7.66 1.18
C VAL A 38 5.05 8.59 1.06
N VAL A 39 5.26 9.41 2.10
CA VAL A 39 6.49 10.19 2.24
C VAL A 39 7.53 9.28 2.88
N CYS A 40 8.56 8.92 2.11
CA CYS A 40 9.63 8.06 2.61
C CYS A 40 10.43 8.80 3.72
N PRO A 41 10.80 8.12 4.81
CA PRO A 41 11.73 8.66 5.78
C PRO A 41 13.06 9.02 5.13
N ALA A 42 13.72 10.05 5.66
CA ALA A 42 15.13 10.31 5.37
C ALA A 42 16.02 9.38 6.20
N ASP A 43 17.31 9.39 5.92
CA ASP A 43 18.30 8.65 6.71
C ASP A 43 18.20 8.99 8.20
N GLN A 44 18.45 8.00 9.04
CA GLN A 44 18.33 8.06 10.48
C GLN A 44 19.70 7.88 11.12
N SER A 45 19.86 8.37 12.35
CA SER A 45 21.07 8.13 13.15
C SER A 45 20.71 7.41 14.44
N GLY A 46 21.60 6.53 14.88
CA GLY A 46 21.52 5.81 16.15
C GLY A 46 22.86 5.79 16.84
N MET A 47 22.86 5.72 18.18
CA MET A 47 24.08 5.53 18.95
C MET A 47 24.10 4.09 19.47
N LEU A 48 25.23 3.42 19.26
CA LEU A 48 25.45 2.09 19.82
C LEU A 48 25.52 2.15 21.35
N ASP A 49 25.07 1.09 22.01
CA ASP A 49 25.18 0.95 23.46
C ASP A 49 26.57 0.43 23.89
N ALA A 50 26.73 0.13 25.18
CA ALA A 50 28.00 -0.36 25.73
C ALA A 50 28.46 -1.72 25.16
N ASN A 51 27.56 -2.47 24.50
CA ASN A 51 27.84 -3.73 23.84
C ASN A 51 28.04 -3.58 22.32
N CYS A 52 28.10 -2.35 21.80
CA CYS A 52 28.09 -2.05 20.38
C CYS A 52 26.81 -2.55 19.68
N GLU A 53 25.65 -2.42 20.34
CA GLU A 53 24.35 -2.85 19.82
C GLU A 53 23.37 -1.67 19.72
N PHE A 54 22.50 -1.70 18.70
CA PHE A 54 21.37 -0.80 18.54
C PHE A 54 20.11 -1.61 18.22
N ILE A 55 19.00 -1.29 18.89
CA ILE A 55 17.70 -1.93 18.67
C ILE A 55 16.88 -1.07 17.72
N LEU A 56 16.52 -1.61 16.56
CA LEU A 56 15.74 -0.89 15.57
C LEU A 56 14.36 -0.47 16.12
N PRO A 57 13.99 0.83 16.03
CA PRO A 57 12.63 1.25 16.30
C PRO A 57 11.68 0.84 15.16
N ASP A 58 10.39 1.11 15.38
CA ASP A 58 9.36 0.96 14.35
C ASP A 58 9.23 2.25 13.54
N TYR A 59 9.83 2.25 12.36
CA TYR A 59 9.80 3.36 11.40
C TYR A 59 8.52 3.39 10.55
N THR A 60 7.61 2.42 10.72
CA THR A 60 6.29 2.45 10.07
C THR A 60 5.31 3.39 10.77
N LEU A 61 5.58 3.72 12.04
CA LEU A 61 4.71 4.58 12.84
C LEU A 61 4.77 6.02 12.37
N GLY A 62 3.60 6.62 12.16
CA GLY A 62 3.47 8.03 11.78
C GLY A 62 3.74 8.33 10.30
N LEU A 63 3.89 7.30 9.46
CA LEU A 63 3.93 7.50 8.01
C LEU A 63 2.59 8.07 7.52
N GLY A 64 2.66 9.17 6.75
CA GLY A 64 1.50 9.74 6.07
C GLY A 64 1.18 8.95 4.81
N ILE A 65 0.58 7.77 4.98
CA ILE A 65 0.19 6.88 3.88
C ILE A 65 -1.23 7.21 3.46
N ILE A 66 -1.43 7.46 2.18
CA ILE A 66 -2.74 7.71 1.57
C ILE A 66 -2.89 6.88 0.31
N ASP A 67 -4.12 6.49 0.00
CA ASP A 67 -4.46 5.78 -1.22
C ASP A 67 -5.85 6.23 -1.74
N ASN A 68 -6.11 6.03 -3.02
CA ASN A 68 -7.37 6.43 -3.67
C ASN A 68 -8.53 5.47 -3.39
N CYS A 69 -8.25 4.19 -3.15
CA CYS A 69 -9.25 3.13 -3.05
C CYS A 69 -9.13 2.32 -1.76
N ASP A 70 -7.99 2.36 -1.07
CA ASP A 70 -7.79 1.74 0.23
C ASP A 70 -7.68 2.79 1.36
N PRO A 71 -8.65 2.86 2.30
CA PRO A 71 -8.57 3.79 3.42
C PRO A 71 -7.55 3.38 4.49
N ALA A 72 -7.02 2.15 4.46
CA ALA A 72 -6.09 1.64 5.45
C ALA A 72 -4.96 0.79 4.83
N PRO A 73 -4.07 1.38 4.01
CA PRO A 73 -2.91 0.67 3.48
C PRO A 73 -1.99 0.19 4.61
N THR A 74 -1.27 -0.89 4.32
CA THR A 74 -0.38 -1.57 5.26
C THR A 74 1.08 -1.22 5.00
N ALA A 75 1.91 -1.19 6.05
CA ALA A 75 3.35 -0.95 5.93
C ALA A 75 4.15 -2.03 6.67
N VAL A 76 5.23 -2.50 6.06
CA VAL A 76 6.10 -3.55 6.60
C VAL A 76 7.55 -3.11 6.51
N GLN A 77 8.23 -3.07 7.66
CA GLN A 77 9.65 -2.73 7.75
C GLN A 77 10.55 -3.97 7.69
N THR A 78 11.69 -3.85 7.01
CA THR A 78 12.78 -4.84 7.01
C THR A 78 14.13 -4.12 7.19
N PRO A 79 14.97 -4.53 8.16
CA PRO A 79 14.71 -5.52 9.20
C PRO A 79 13.58 -5.10 10.16
N PRO A 80 12.85 -6.06 10.76
CA PRO A 80 11.69 -5.73 11.58
C PRO A 80 12.10 -4.93 12.83
N PRO A 81 11.18 -4.15 13.40
CA PRO A 81 11.41 -3.45 14.67
C PRO A 81 11.83 -4.44 15.77
N GLY A 82 12.75 -4.02 16.63
CA GLY A 82 13.35 -4.88 17.66
C GLY A 82 14.55 -5.71 17.20
N THR A 83 14.92 -5.66 15.92
CA THR A 83 16.17 -6.28 15.44
C THR A 83 17.37 -5.57 16.06
N VAL A 84 18.36 -6.33 16.52
CA VAL A 84 19.64 -5.81 17.00
C VAL A 84 20.62 -5.71 15.83
N VAL A 85 21.24 -4.56 15.68
CA VAL A 85 22.26 -4.27 14.66
C VAL A 85 23.49 -3.63 15.30
N SER A 86 24.66 -3.80 14.69
CA SER A 86 25.96 -3.30 15.18
C SER A 86 26.67 -2.36 14.20
N ASP A 87 26.13 -2.21 12.99
CA ASP A 87 26.72 -1.46 11.88
C ASP A 87 25.61 -0.72 11.13
N ASP A 88 26.01 0.24 10.28
CA ASP A 88 25.10 0.94 9.38
C ASP A 88 24.20 -0.05 8.65
N THR A 89 22.89 0.16 8.75
CA THR A 89 21.90 -0.81 8.29
C THR A 89 20.91 -0.13 7.35
N PRO A 90 20.77 -0.62 6.09
CA PRO A 90 19.72 -0.13 5.21
C PRO A 90 18.36 -0.62 5.71
N ILE A 91 17.42 0.30 5.87
CA ILE A 91 16.04 0.00 6.26
C ILE A 91 15.16 0.13 5.02
N SER A 92 14.30 -0.87 4.80
CA SER A 92 13.27 -0.84 3.76
C SER A 92 11.89 -0.89 4.38
N ILE A 93 10.98 -0.06 3.86
CA ILE A 93 9.56 -0.07 4.21
C ILE A 93 8.77 -0.34 2.94
N ALA A 94 8.05 -1.46 2.91
CA ALA A 94 7.10 -1.81 1.87
C ALA A 94 5.69 -1.43 2.29
N VAL A 95 5.04 -0.57 1.51
CA VAL A 95 3.65 -0.16 1.70
C VAL A 95 2.78 -0.84 0.65
N SER A 96 1.67 -1.46 1.07
CA SER A 96 0.74 -2.17 0.19
C SER A 96 -0.72 -1.82 0.48
N ASP A 97 -1.51 -1.66 -0.56
CA ASP A 97 -2.97 -1.57 -0.47
C ASP A 97 -3.66 -2.95 -0.47
N ALA A 98 -4.98 -2.96 -0.28
CA ALA A 98 -5.84 -4.14 -0.36
C ALA A 98 -5.92 -4.78 -1.76
N SER A 99 -5.54 -4.05 -2.81
CA SER A 99 -5.51 -4.49 -4.21
C SER A 99 -4.17 -5.14 -4.60
N GLY A 100 -3.18 -5.07 -3.73
CA GLY A 100 -1.83 -5.60 -3.92
C GLY A 100 -0.86 -4.67 -4.62
N ASN A 101 -1.20 -3.38 -4.83
CA ASN A 101 -0.24 -2.42 -5.37
C ASN A 101 0.73 -1.98 -4.26
N THR A 102 2.00 -1.81 -4.62
CA THR A 102 3.07 -1.61 -3.62
C THR A 102 3.95 -0.41 -3.92
N LYS A 103 4.36 0.31 -2.87
CA LYS A 103 5.42 1.31 -2.89
C LYS A 103 6.50 0.93 -1.88
N ILE A 104 7.75 0.98 -2.29
CA ILE A 104 8.90 0.72 -1.41
C ILE A 104 9.65 2.02 -1.16
N CYS A 105 9.97 2.27 0.11
CA CYS A 105 10.88 3.29 0.59
C CYS A 105 12.13 2.63 1.17
N SER A 106 13.30 3.25 0.99
CA SER A 106 14.52 2.84 1.66
C SER A 106 15.29 4.06 2.15
N PHE A 107 15.94 3.92 3.30
CA PHE A 107 16.82 4.91 3.91
C PHE A 107 17.89 4.18 4.73
N ASP A 108 19.00 4.86 5.02
CA ASP A 108 20.08 4.29 5.81
C ASP A 108 19.94 4.66 7.29
N LEU A 109 20.15 3.69 8.17
CA LEU A 109 20.44 3.93 9.58
C LEU A 109 21.97 4.00 9.74
N LEU A 110 22.47 5.18 10.11
CA LEU A 110 23.87 5.44 10.38
C LEU A 110 24.15 5.30 11.89
N LEU A 111 25.11 4.48 12.27
CA LEU A 111 25.45 4.19 13.66
C LEU A 111 26.80 4.79 14.05
N ASP A 112 26.81 5.53 15.16
CA ASP A 112 27.99 6.14 15.78
C ASP A 112 28.33 5.51 17.15
#